data_AF-A0A3A0EX81-F1
#
_entry.id   AF-A0A3A0EX81-F1
#
_cell.length_a   1.000
_cell.length_b   1.000
_cell.length_c   1.000
_cell.angle_alpha   90.00
_cell.angle_beta   90.00
_cell.angle_gamma   90.00
#
_symmetry.space_group_name_H-M   'P 1'
#
loop_
_entity.id
_entity.type
_entity.pdbx_description
1 polymer ?
#
loop_
_entity_poly.entity_id
_entity_poly.type
_entity_poly.pdbx_seq_one_letter_code
_entity_poly.pdbx_strand_id
1 'polypeptide(L)'
;MPIEALAGGVPLTRHSRVSFLCCRPGAREHELVSQIGIARELARLIGGRFDRYVDAGQPGAQTALGYVVPNDTIVGVQAALRWGIESEDDLFGGVVPFPFVATKVISHPLVAADAPCPPGWDAGFADRIAGAVLPGYSVFSMRDLDRAVRALLPGGPVRVKLASGIGGLGQIVIASERERVERLGCLDP
;
A
#
# COMPACT_ATOMS: atom_id res chain seq x y z
N MET A 1 19.76 3.31 -29.23
CA MET A 1 18.46 2.90 -29.80
C MET A 1 17.46 4.01 -29.49
N PRO A 2 16.91 4.73 -30.48
CA PRO A 2 15.90 5.75 -30.21
C PRO A 2 14.58 5.08 -29.78
N ILE A 3 13.85 5.73 -28.86
CA ILE A 3 12.59 5.26 -28.24
C ILE A 3 11.44 5.10 -29.26
N GLU A 4 11.63 5.59 -30.49
CA GLU A 4 10.60 5.65 -31.53
C GLU A 4 10.32 4.31 -32.25
N ALA A 5 11.11 3.26 -31.99
CA ALA A 5 11.02 1.98 -32.71
C ALA A 5 10.05 0.93 -32.09
N LEU A 6 9.26 1.27 -31.07
CA LEU A 6 8.30 0.36 -30.44
C LEU A 6 6.85 0.47 -31.00
N ALA A 7 6.67 1.13 -32.14
CA ALA A 7 5.35 1.37 -32.76
C ALA A 7 4.65 0.11 -33.36
N GLY A 8 5.03 -1.08 -32.91
CA GLY A 8 4.32 -2.35 -33.14
C GLY A 8 4.21 -3.20 -31.87
N GLY A 9 4.29 -2.57 -30.70
CA GLY A 9 4.25 -3.24 -29.39
C GLY A 9 2.87 -3.75 -29.01
N VAL A 10 2.85 -4.82 -28.22
CA VAL A 10 1.65 -5.32 -27.53
C VAL A 10 1.02 -4.15 -26.75
N PRO A 11 -0.30 -3.92 -26.86
CA PRO A 11 -0.95 -2.84 -26.11
C PRO A 11 -0.74 -3.05 -24.61
N LEU A 12 -0.37 -1.98 -23.89
CA LEU A 12 -0.10 -2.01 -22.44
C LEU A 12 -1.32 -2.43 -21.61
N THR A 13 -2.51 -2.25 -22.16
CA THR A 13 -3.78 -2.64 -21.56
C THR A 13 -4.84 -2.75 -22.66
N ARG A 14 -5.93 -3.46 -22.39
CA ARG A 14 -7.14 -3.53 -23.24
C ARG A 14 -7.92 -2.22 -23.31
N HIS A 15 -7.64 -1.28 -22.42
CA HIS A 15 -8.42 -0.05 -22.25
C HIS A 15 -7.89 1.11 -23.10
N SER A 16 -8.80 1.86 -23.73
CA SER A 16 -8.46 3.10 -24.47
C SER A 16 -8.80 4.39 -23.68
N ARG A 17 -9.27 4.24 -22.45
CA ARG A 17 -9.70 5.31 -21.54
C ARG A 17 -8.99 5.11 -20.21
N VAL A 18 -8.53 6.19 -19.61
CA VAL A 18 -7.96 6.16 -18.25
C VAL A 18 -8.86 6.98 -17.33
N SER A 19 -9.28 6.39 -16.22
CA SER A 19 -10.14 7.05 -15.23
C SER A 19 -9.38 7.18 -13.91
N PHE A 20 -9.47 8.35 -13.28
CA PHE A 20 -8.93 8.56 -11.94
C PHE A 20 -10.01 8.24 -10.90
N LEU A 21 -9.68 7.41 -9.90
CA LEU A 21 -10.60 7.01 -8.84
C LEU A 21 -10.10 7.52 -7.48
N CYS A 22 -10.85 8.43 -6.87
CA CYS A 22 -10.65 8.81 -5.48
C CYS A 22 -11.35 7.77 -4.58
N CYS A 23 -10.61 6.76 -4.14
CA CYS A 23 -11.08 5.70 -3.24
C CYS A 23 -10.73 5.96 -1.77
N ARG A 24 -9.73 6.81 -1.48
CA ARG A 24 -9.44 7.32 -0.14
C ARG A 24 -9.95 8.75 0.00
N PRO A 25 -10.94 9.03 0.87
CA PRO A 25 -11.37 10.40 1.15
C PRO A 25 -10.30 11.17 1.93
N GLY A 26 -10.34 12.50 1.84
CA GLY A 26 -9.45 13.38 2.60
C GLY A 26 -7.98 13.40 2.14
N ALA A 27 -7.69 12.94 0.92
CA ALA A 27 -6.39 13.14 0.29
C ALA A 27 -6.10 14.64 0.12
N ARG A 28 -4.84 15.03 0.29
CA ARG A 28 -4.45 16.45 0.20
C ARG A 28 -4.52 16.90 -1.25
N GLU A 29 -4.87 18.16 -1.49
CA GLU A 29 -5.03 18.69 -2.85
C GLU A 29 -3.78 18.49 -3.72
N HIS A 30 -2.58 18.77 -3.20
CA HIS A 30 -1.33 18.57 -3.94
C HIS A 30 -1.07 17.10 -4.31
N GLU A 31 -1.52 16.16 -3.47
CA GLU A 31 -1.41 14.72 -3.74
C GLU A 31 -2.30 14.36 -4.92
N LEU A 32 -3.57 14.79 -4.89
CA LEU A 32 -4.53 14.56 -5.97
C LEU A 32 -4.07 15.18 -7.30
N VAL A 33 -3.57 16.42 -7.28
CA VAL A 33 -3.05 17.08 -8.49
C VAL A 33 -1.92 16.28 -9.12
N SER A 34 -0.99 15.78 -8.29
CA SER A 34 0.14 14.98 -8.75
C SER A 34 -0.32 13.65 -9.37
N GLN A 35 -1.22 12.93 -8.69
CA GLN A 35 -1.72 11.63 -9.16
C GLN A 35 -2.62 11.75 -10.39
N ILE A 36 -3.43 12.81 -10.49
CA ILE A 36 -4.20 13.11 -11.71
C ILE A 36 -3.26 13.44 -12.88
N GLY A 37 -2.14 14.12 -12.62
CA GLY A 37 -1.06 14.31 -13.59
C GLY A 37 -0.52 12.98 -14.13
N ILE A 38 -0.25 12.02 -13.23
CA ILE A 38 0.17 10.66 -13.60
C ILE A 38 -0.91 9.98 -14.46
N ALA A 39 -2.19 10.07 -14.08
CA ALA A 39 -3.27 9.47 -14.85
C ALA A 39 -3.39 10.03 -16.28
N ARG A 40 -3.14 11.33 -16.45
CA ARG A 40 -3.11 11.97 -17.79
C ARG A 40 -1.92 11.49 -18.61
N GLU A 41 -0.74 11.35 -18.00
CA GLU A 41 0.44 10.85 -18.71
C GLU A 41 0.30 9.37 -19.06
N LEU A 42 -0.27 8.55 -18.17
CA LEU A 42 -0.60 7.16 -18.47
C LEU A 42 -1.56 7.06 -19.66
N ALA A 43 -2.57 7.93 -19.75
CA ALA A 43 -3.45 7.96 -20.91
C ALA A 43 -2.69 8.20 -22.22
N ARG A 44 -1.69 9.11 -22.20
CA ARG A 44 -0.82 9.38 -23.33
C ARG A 44 0.03 8.16 -23.70
N LEU A 45 0.62 7.49 -22.71
CA LEU A 45 1.47 6.30 -22.91
C LEU A 45 0.68 5.08 -23.42
N ILE A 46 -0.55 4.91 -22.95
CA ILE A 46 -1.47 3.87 -23.42
C ILE A 46 -1.95 4.14 -24.86
N GLY A 47 -1.79 5.37 -25.37
CA GLY A 47 -2.38 5.80 -26.64
C GLY A 47 -3.89 6.02 -26.55
N GLY A 48 -4.41 6.18 -25.32
CA GLY A 48 -5.81 6.43 -25.02
C GLY A 48 -6.08 7.90 -24.68
N ARG A 49 -7.14 8.13 -23.91
CA ARG A 49 -7.48 9.46 -23.38
C ARG A 49 -7.77 9.42 -21.88
N PHE A 50 -7.45 10.51 -21.20
CA PHE A 50 -7.97 10.73 -19.86
C PHE A 50 -9.48 10.96 -19.97
N ASP A 51 -10.24 10.21 -19.19
CA ASP A 51 -11.69 10.16 -19.30
C ASP A 51 -12.37 11.05 -18.27
N ARG A 52 -12.18 10.77 -16.99
CA ARG A 52 -12.82 11.49 -15.88
C ARG A 52 -12.18 11.22 -14.53
N TYR A 53 -12.50 12.10 -13.59
CA TYR A 53 -12.32 11.90 -12.15
C TYR A 53 -13.60 11.30 -11.57
N VAL A 54 -13.47 10.29 -10.70
CA VAL A 54 -14.57 9.63 -10.02
C VAL A 54 -14.30 9.63 -8.52
N ASP A 55 -15.25 10.11 -7.74
CA ASP A 55 -15.23 9.97 -6.28
C ASP A 55 -16.02 8.72 -5.89
N ALA A 56 -15.36 7.76 -5.24
CA ALA A 56 -15.98 6.50 -4.84
C ALA A 56 -17.12 6.68 -3.81
N GLY A 57 -17.13 7.80 -3.08
CA GLY A 57 -18.18 8.14 -2.12
C GLY A 57 -19.42 8.78 -2.75
N GLN A 58 -19.38 9.18 -4.02
CA GLN A 58 -20.51 9.82 -4.68
C GLN A 58 -21.57 8.80 -5.13
N PRO A 59 -22.86 9.01 -4.80
CA PRO A 59 -23.95 8.17 -5.27
C PRO A 59 -23.99 8.10 -6.81
N GLY A 60 -24.20 6.91 -7.38
CA GLY A 60 -24.34 6.72 -8.83
C GLY A 60 -23.03 6.74 -9.62
N ALA A 61 -21.88 6.86 -8.97
CA ALA A 61 -20.57 6.79 -9.64
C ALA A 61 -20.28 5.40 -10.27
N GLN A 62 -21.03 4.37 -9.88
CA GLN A 62 -20.78 2.94 -10.13
C GLN A 62 -21.06 2.52 -11.58
N THR A 63 -20.18 2.93 -12.48
CA THR A 63 -20.12 2.44 -13.86
C THR A 63 -18.73 1.87 -14.10
N ALA A 64 -18.64 0.82 -14.94
CA ALA A 64 -17.36 0.25 -15.32
C ALA A 64 -16.45 1.37 -15.87
N LEU A 65 -15.25 1.46 -15.31
CA LEU A 65 -14.25 2.45 -15.70
C LEU A 65 -13.38 1.88 -16.82
N GLY A 66 -12.57 2.75 -17.42
CA GLY A 66 -11.44 2.30 -18.24
C GLY A 66 -10.30 1.79 -17.35
N TYR A 67 -9.07 1.96 -17.81
CA TYR A 67 -7.88 1.71 -17.00
C TYR A 67 -7.87 2.64 -15.78
N VAL A 68 -7.87 2.07 -14.58
CA VAL A 68 -8.10 2.84 -13.35
C VAL A 68 -6.78 3.29 -12.74
N VAL A 69 -6.73 4.56 -12.34
CA VAL A 69 -5.65 5.10 -11.52
C VAL A 69 -6.25 5.53 -10.18
N PRO A 70 -6.19 4.69 -9.14
CA PRO A 70 -6.74 5.05 -7.85
C PRO A 70 -5.79 5.97 -7.08
N ASN A 71 -6.34 6.81 -6.19
CA ASN A 71 -5.55 7.69 -5.33
C ASN A 71 -4.89 6.97 -4.13
N ASP A 72 -5.27 5.71 -3.91
CA ASP A 72 -4.68 4.80 -2.92
C ASP A 72 -4.94 3.33 -3.32
N THR A 73 -4.42 2.38 -2.54
CA THR A 73 -4.72 0.95 -2.72
C THR A 73 -6.20 0.68 -2.46
N ILE A 74 -6.86 0.00 -3.40
CA ILE A 74 -8.27 -0.36 -3.25
C ILE A 74 -8.37 -1.56 -2.30
N VAL A 75 -9.19 -1.43 -1.25
CA VAL A 75 -9.46 -2.52 -0.32
C VAL A 75 -10.72 -3.27 -0.73
N GLY A 76 -10.59 -4.58 -0.86
CA GLY A 76 -11.66 -5.53 -1.17
C GLY A 76 -11.77 -5.82 -2.67
N VAL A 77 -11.60 -7.09 -3.04
CA VAL A 77 -11.75 -7.56 -4.42
C VAL A 77 -13.13 -7.24 -4.98
N GLN A 78 -14.19 -7.42 -4.17
CA GLN A 78 -15.56 -7.09 -4.58
C GLN A 78 -15.76 -5.58 -4.79
N ALA A 79 -14.97 -4.72 -4.12
CA ALA A 79 -15.01 -3.29 -4.37
C ALA A 79 -14.36 -2.93 -5.71
N ALA A 80 -13.23 -3.56 -6.04
CA ALA A 80 -12.54 -3.40 -7.31
C ALA A 80 -13.42 -3.85 -8.50
N LEU A 81 -14.08 -5.02 -8.38
CA LEU A 81 -14.96 -5.55 -9.43
C LEU A 81 -16.13 -4.61 -9.78
N ARG A 82 -16.67 -3.85 -8.81
CA ARG A 82 -17.72 -2.84 -9.07
C ARG A 82 -17.27 -1.72 -10.00
N TRP A 83 -15.96 -1.51 -10.12
CA TRP A 83 -15.36 -0.53 -11.02
C TRP A 83 -14.88 -1.14 -12.35
N GLY A 84 -15.08 -2.44 -12.55
CA GLY A 84 -14.58 -3.18 -13.73
C GLY A 84 -13.11 -3.58 -13.63
N ILE A 85 -12.53 -3.56 -12.42
CA ILE A 85 -11.13 -3.98 -12.19
C ILE A 85 -11.13 -5.47 -11.87
N GLU A 86 -10.67 -6.29 -12.81
CA GLU A 86 -10.67 -7.75 -12.71
C GLU A 86 -9.25 -8.31 -12.53
N SER A 87 -8.25 -7.59 -13.02
CA SER A 87 -6.86 -8.02 -13.09
C SER A 87 -5.88 -6.84 -13.00
N GLU A 88 -4.58 -7.14 -12.96
CA GLU A 88 -3.52 -6.14 -13.04
C GLU A 88 -3.53 -5.32 -14.34
N ASP A 89 -4.13 -5.85 -15.42
CA ASP A 89 -4.27 -5.14 -16.70
C ASP A 89 -5.32 -4.01 -16.66
N ASP A 90 -6.06 -3.87 -15.55
CA ASP A 90 -7.17 -2.92 -15.41
C ASP A 90 -6.82 -1.69 -14.57
N LEU A 91 -5.65 -1.65 -13.91
CA LEU A 91 -5.29 -0.54 -13.04
C LEU A 91 -3.80 -0.24 -12.97
N PHE A 92 -3.47 1.02 -12.73
CA PHE A 92 -2.16 1.43 -12.23
C PHE A 92 -2.25 1.67 -10.72
N GLY A 93 -2.08 0.61 -9.95
CA GLY A 93 -2.24 0.63 -8.50
C GLY A 93 -2.29 -0.79 -7.94
N GLY A 94 -2.96 -0.96 -6.79
CA GLY A 94 -3.13 -2.27 -6.18
C GLY A 94 -4.53 -2.48 -5.65
N VAL A 95 -4.95 -3.74 -5.64
CA VAL A 95 -6.15 -4.23 -4.94
C VAL A 95 -5.70 -5.22 -3.89
N VAL A 96 -6.19 -5.06 -2.66
CA VAL A 96 -5.87 -5.98 -1.56
C VAL A 96 -7.13 -6.49 -0.87
N PRO A 97 -7.15 -7.73 -0.36
CA PRO A 97 -8.33 -8.27 0.31
C PRO A 97 -8.60 -7.61 1.67
N PHE A 98 -7.55 -7.18 2.38
CA PHE A 98 -7.65 -6.56 3.70
C PHE A 98 -6.77 -5.30 3.78
N PRO A 99 -7.16 -4.26 4.55
CA PRO A 99 -6.41 -3.01 4.64
C PRO A 99 -4.94 -3.17 5.04
N PHE A 100 -4.63 -4.08 5.97
CA PHE A 100 -3.27 -4.25 6.49
C PHE A 100 -2.28 -4.72 5.42
N VAL A 101 -2.77 -5.41 4.39
CA VAL A 101 -1.98 -5.91 3.24
C VAL A 101 -1.39 -4.76 2.43
N ALA A 102 -2.06 -3.61 2.39
CA ALA A 102 -1.55 -2.40 1.72
C ALA A 102 -0.42 -1.69 2.51
N THR A 103 -0.04 -2.22 3.68
CA THR A 103 0.92 -1.56 4.58
C THR A 103 2.20 -2.38 4.73
N LYS A 104 3.18 -1.81 5.44
CA LYS A 104 4.47 -2.51 5.70
C LYS A 104 4.33 -3.69 6.66
N VAL A 105 3.20 -3.83 7.36
CA VAL A 105 3.04 -4.88 8.38
C VAL A 105 2.96 -6.27 7.76
N ILE A 106 2.52 -6.42 6.51
CA ILE A 106 2.46 -7.76 5.91
C ILE A 106 3.85 -8.38 5.69
N SER A 107 4.91 -7.57 5.70
CA SER A 107 6.27 -8.01 5.34
C SER A 107 7.00 -8.84 6.41
N HIS A 108 6.47 -8.93 7.63
CA HIS A 108 7.16 -9.56 8.76
C HIS A 108 6.23 -10.48 9.56
N PRO A 109 6.76 -11.55 10.16
CA PRO A 109 5.98 -12.44 11.01
C PRO A 109 5.55 -11.73 12.29
N LEU A 110 4.62 -12.35 13.02
CA LEU A 110 4.33 -11.97 14.39
C LEU A 110 5.51 -12.34 15.30
N VAL A 111 5.68 -11.62 16.42
CA VAL A 111 6.74 -11.91 17.40
C VAL A 111 6.48 -13.22 18.18
N ALA A 112 5.25 -13.72 18.13
CA ALA A 112 4.81 -14.93 18.80
C ALA A 112 3.63 -15.57 18.05
N ALA A 113 3.45 -16.88 18.19
CA ALA A 113 2.33 -17.60 17.59
C ALA A 113 0.97 -17.17 18.17
N ASP A 114 0.94 -16.71 19.43
CA ASP A 114 -0.24 -16.26 20.15
C ASP A 114 -0.41 -14.72 20.13
N ALA A 115 0.45 -14.00 19.42
CA ALA A 115 0.33 -12.55 19.30
C ALA A 115 -0.96 -12.17 18.54
N PRO A 116 -1.64 -11.08 18.93
CA PRO A 116 -2.81 -10.58 18.24
C PRO A 116 -2.45 -10.20 16.81
N CYS A 117 -3.38 -10.42 15.88
CA CYS A 117 -3.27 -10.02 14.48
C CYS A 117 -4.65 -9.69 13.91
N PRO A 118 -4.71 -8.90 12.82
CA PRO A 118 -5.98 -8.60 12.17
C PRO A 118 -6.59 -9.83 11.51
N PRO A 119 -7.93 -9.88 11.35
CA PRO A 119 -8.57 -10.92 10.55
C PRO A 119 -7.98 -11.01 9.14
N GLY A 120 -7.78 -12.24 8.66
CA GLY A 120 -7.21 -12.50 7.32
C GLY A 120 -5.68 -12.56 7.28
N TRP A 121 -5.00 -12.53 8.44
CA TRP A 121 -3.56 -12.70 8.53
C TRP A 121 -3.11 -14.07 8.00
N ASP A 122 -2.17 -14.07 7.04
CA ASP A 122 -1.51 -15.29 6.53
C ASP A 122 -0.14 -15.45 7.21
N ALA A 123 -0.06 -16.34 8.19
CA ALA A 123 1.18 -16.61 8.91
C ALA A 123 2.30 -17.15 8.00
N GLY A 124 1.96 -17.85 6.91
CA GLY A 124 2.94 -18.41 5.98
C GLY A 124 3.47 -17.40 4.96
N PHE A 125 2.86 -16.21 4.84
CA PHE A 125 3.32 -15.22 3.87
C PHE A 125 4.72 -14.70 4.20
N ALA A 126 4.96 -14.38 5.47
CA ALA A 126 6.25 -13.87 5.94
C ALA A 126 7.40 -14.84 5.64
N ASP A 127 7.18 -16.14 5.81
CA ASP A 127 8.18 -17.17 5.52
C ASP A 127 8.53 -17.21 4.02
N ARG A 128 7.54 -17.06 3.14
CA ARG A 128 7.73 -17.04 1.68
C ARG A 128 8.58 -15.85 1.21
N ILE A 129 8.56 -14.74 1.94
CA ILE A 129 9.27 -13.51 1.57
C ILE A 129 10.49 -13.21 2.44
N ALA A 130 10.84 -14.08 3.39
CA ALA A 130 11.89 -13.84 4.38
C ALA A 130 13.25 -13.50 3.74
N GLY A 131 13.55 -14.07 2.56
CA GLY A 131 14.77 -13.77 1.80
C GLY A 131 14.81 -12.40 1.12
N ALA A 132 13.69 -11.67 1.07
CA ALA A 132 13.57 -10.37 0.41
C ALA A 132 13.45 -9.18 1.39
N VAL A 133 13.45 -9.45 2.70
CA VAL A 133 13.26 -8.44 3.74
C VAL A 133 14.34 -8.54 4.81
N LEU A 134 14.60 -7.42 5.50
CA LEU A 134 15.45 -7.44 6.70
C LEU A 134 14.72 -8.14 7.85
N PRO A 135 15.44 -8.67 8.87
CA PRO A 135 14.81 -9.19 10.08
C PRO A 135 13.88 -8.16 10.73
N GLY A 136 12.69 -8.58 11.12
CA GLY A 136 11.67 -7.70 11.67
C GLY A 136 10.45 -8.46 12.15
N TYR A 137 9.57 -7.75 12.85
CA TYR A 137 8.29 -8.27 13.34
C TYR A 137 7.17 -7.27 13.08
N SER A 138 5.97 -7.81 12.89
CA SER A 138 4.73 -7.05 12.92
C SER A 138 4.03 -7.24 14.25
N VAL A 139 3.60 -6.13 14.84
CA VAL A 139 3.06 -6.08 16.20
C VAL A 139 1.80 -5.23 16.22
N PHE A 140 0.82 -5.71 16.98
CA PHE A 140 -0.52 -5.09 17.10
C PHE A 140 -0.87 -4.82 18.56
N SER A 141 0.12 -4.86 19.45
CA SER A 141 -0.01 -4.53 20.87
C SER A 141 1.30 -3.92 21.38
N MET A 142 1.20 -3.05 22.39
CA MET A 142 2.39 -2.49 23.04
C MET A 142 3.25 -3.56 23.71
N ARG A 143 2.63 -4.63 24.23
CA ARG A 143 3.35 -5.78 24.81
C ARG A 143 4.22 -6.47 23.77
N ASP A 144 3.68 -6.71 22.58
CA ASP A 144 4.41 -7.40 21.51
C ASP A 144 5.44 -6.49 20.84
N LEU A 145 5.17 -5.18 20.77
CA LEU A 145 6.16 -4.19 20.37
C LEU A 145 7.39 -4.24 21.30
N ASP A 146 7.18 -4.25 22.62
CA ASP A 146 8.28 -4.37 23.58
C ASP A 146 9.10 -5.64 23.36
N ARG A 147 8.40 -6.77 23.23
CA ARG A 147 9.02 -8.08 22.98
C ARG A 147 9.81 -8.08 21.66
N ALA A 148 9.27 -7.50 20.60
CA ALA A 148 9.91 -7.44 19.28
C ALA A 148 11.18 -6.59 19.34
N VAL A 149 11.12 -5.42 19.98
CA VAL A 149 12.30 -4.55 20.13
C VAL A 149 13.39 -5.25 20.93
N ARG A 150 13.05 -5.88 22.06
CA ARG A 150 14.02 -6.67 22.85
C ARG A 150 14.68 -7.78 22.06
N ALA A 151 13.92 -8.46 21.20
CA ALA A 151 14.44 -9.56 20.38
C ALA A 151 15.39 -9.08 19.28
N LEU A 152 15.14 -7.90 18.71
CA LEU A 152 15.93 -7.35 17.59
C LEU A 152 17.16 -6.54 18.04
N LEU A 153 17.09 -5.90 19.21
CA LEU A 153 18.12 -4.98 19.70
C LEU A 153 19.54 -5.57 19.81
N PRO A 154 19.74 -6.87 20.16
CA PRO A 154 21.07 -7.47 20.12
C PRO A 154 21.73 -7.45 18.73
N GLY A 155 20.94 -7.36 17.66
CA GLY A 155 21.42 -7.21 16.27
C GLY A 155 21.70 -5.77 15.85
N GLY A 156 21.45 -4.78 16.72
CA GLY A 156 21.68 -3.36 16.46
C GLY A 156 20.42 -2.49 16.63
N PRO A 157 20.49 -1.19 16.28
CA PRO A 157 19.38 -0.26 16.43
C PRO A 157 18.11 -0.71 15.69
N VAL A 158 16.98 -0.67 16.39
CA VAL A 158 15.69 -1.14 15.88
C VAL A 158 14.87 0.03 15.37
N ARG A 159 14.34 -0.08 14.15
CA ARG A 159 13.44 0.94 13.59
C ARG A 159 11.99 0.49 13.72
N VAL A 160 11.21 1.22 14.49
CA VAL A 160 9.76 1.04 14.61
C VAL A 160 9.07 1.94 13.60
N LYS A 161 8.09 1.39 12.87
CA LYS A 161 7.30 2.12 11.88
C LYS A 161 5.82 1.92 12.15
N LEU A 162 5.07 3.02 12.21
CA LEU A 162 3.61 2.97 12.16
C LEU A 162 3.16 2.46 10.78
N ALA A 163 2.20 1.56 10.76
CA ALA A 163 1.64 0.99 9.52
C ALA A 163 1.06 2.08 8.60
N SER A 164 0.43 3.09 9.20
CA SER A 164 -0.16 4.27 8.57
C SER A 164 0.86 5.37 8.23
N GLY A 165 2.14 5.19 8.56
CA GLY A 165 3.19 6.15 8.26
C GLY A 165 3.45 6.29 6.76
N ILE A 166 3.40 7.52 6.26
CA ILE A 166 3.67 7.90 4.86
C ILE A 166 4.88 8.84 4.82
N GLY A 167 5.72 8.71 3.79
CA GLY A 167 6.82 9.65 3.55
C GLY A 167 7.87 9.72 4.67
N GLY A 168 8.00 8.65 5.47
CA GLY A 168 8.92 8.60 6.61
C GLY A 168 8.39 9.22 7.91
N LEU A 169 7.14 9.66 7.95
CA LEU A 169 6.47 10.04 9.21
C LEU A 169 6.08 8.78 10.01
N GLY A 170 5.97 8.94 11.33
CA GLY A 170 5.54 7.85 12.22
C GLY A 170 6.58 6.73 12.37
N GLN A 171 7.88 7.06 12.31
CA GLN A 171 8.94 6.11 12.58
C GLN A 171 9.88 6.63 13.66
N ILE A 172 10.42 5.71 14.46
CA ILE A 172 11.43 6.00 15.47
C ILE A 172 12.54 4.95 15.40
N VAL A 173 13.72 5.32 15.85
CA VAL A 173 14.85 4.39 16.02
C VAL A 173 15.12 4.26 17.52
N ILE A 174 15.30 3.01 17.95
CA ILE A 174 15.64 2.64 19.32
C ILE A 174 17.03 2.02 19.28
N ALA A 175 18.03 2.73 19.78
CA ALA A 175 19.43 2.30 19.70
C ALA A 175 19.92 1.57 20.95
N SER A 176 19.16 1.59 22.05
CA SER A 176 19.57 0.96 23.32
C SER A 176 18.39 0.55 24.19
N GLU A 177 18.66 -0.28 25.19
CA GLU A 177 17.66 -0.73 26.18
C GLU A 177 17.09 0.44 26.99
N ARG A 178 17.92 1.46 27.24
CA ARG A 178 17.48 2.71 27.88
C ARG A 178 16.47 3.44 27.00
N GLU A 179 16.79 3.61 25.72
CA GLU A 179 15.89 4.24 24.75
C GLU A 179 14.62 3.42 24.51
N ARG A 180 14.67 2.09 24.64
CA ARG A 180 13.48 1.24 24.54
C ARG A 180 12.44 1.68 25.58
N VAL A 181 12.83 1.78 26.85
CA VAL A 181 11.90 2.20 27.92
C VAL A 181 11.34 3.59 27.66
N GLU A 182 12.20 4.54 27.33
CA GLU A 182 11.82 5.94 27.10
C GLU A 182 10.88 6.08 25.90
N ARG A 183 11.26 5.51 24.75
CA ARG A 183 10.56 5.71 23.48
C ARG A 183 9.25 4.95 23.41
N LEU A 184 9.17 3.72 23.92
CA LEU A 184 7.91 2.98 23.94
C LEU A 184 6.91 3.61 24.92
N GLY A 185 7.38 4.22 26.02
CA GLY A 185 6.51 4.94 26.95
C GLY A 185 5.83 6.19 26.34
N CYS A 186 6.37 6.71 25.24
CA CYS A 186 5.82 7.86 24.53
C CYS A 186 4.96 7.49 23.31
N LEU A 187 4.81 6.20 22.99
CA LEU A 187 3.92 5.76 21.92
C LEU A 187 2.50 5.67 22.47
N ASP A 188 1.57 6.32 21.77
CA ASP A 188 0.14 6.12 22.03
C ASP A 188 -0.22 4.64 21.76
N PRO A 189 -0.97 3.98 22.66
CA PRO A 189 -1.32 2.57 22.55
C PRO A 189 -2.28 2.24 21.40
#